data_AF-A0A1V6T3T9-F1
#
_entry.id   AF-A0A1V6T3T9-F1
#
_cell.length_a   1.000
_cell.length_b   1.000
_cell.length_c   1.000
_cell.angle_alpha   90.00
_cell.angle_beta   90.00
_cell.angle_gamma   90.00
#
_symmetry.space_group_name_H-M   'P 1'
#
loop_
_entity.id
_entity.type
_entity.pdbx_description
1 polymer ?
#
loop_
_entity_poly.entity_id
_entity_poly.type
_entity_poly.pdbx_seq_one_letter_code
_entity_poly.pdbx_strand_id
1 'polypeptide(L)'
;MDFQKTSPGFRRAIQFVFLSFGFTALSDPNIFKSFQRLLFYTRVHFEFCFDAGIWTPDRRGLYARTPDLRASLSQLSQLHNEIVDALRQIDAGKTTRGRALIQNASSLYLPIVRSYHHRQFSDLLAILLLLQRGGQVEVMHDMRRRLQSLARSNLLRNDPRKVIFGALDDPHLPLDPTGHLYLAYDAYCRHLWFSRTGRAQVKDHFSYNQASFPRADIGGFYEIFLGKPLGLVKLDLFRIDGDLGEESHEAFSIWHTAIRSFGYEQKHEEMFELAQILCIRVDRLGLEFDYHQWRQLNLDSSLSYFLLGDAYHRISDFQNARAAFYEACRLRDIIIPAERYDSTRIAALRKLDFITQKLEGHSVASFLCGQLLDGMYSTVT
;
A
#
# COMPACT_ATOMS: atom_id res chain seq x y z
N MET A 1 -57.69 9.46 -28.91
CA MET A 1 -56.67 8.39 -28.94
C MET A 1 -55.32 9.07 -29.03
N ASP A 2 -54.74 9.42 -27.90
CA ASP A 2 -53.41 10.02 -27.83
C ASP A 2 -52.38 8.90 -27.69
N PHE A 3 -51.48 8.83 -28.67
CA PHE A 3 -50.33 7.95 -28.65
C PHE A 3 -49.39 8.39 -27.53
N GLN A 4 -49.22 7.51 -26.54
CA GLN A 4 -48.13 7.58 -25.57
C GLN A 4 -46.80 7.68 -26.32
N LYS A 5 -46.11 8.82 -26.13
CA LYS A 5 -44.67 8.92 -26.40
C LYS A 5 -43.97 7.98 -25.43
N THR A 6 -43.59 6.80 -25.92
CA THR A 6 -42.63 5.92 -25.26
C THR A 6 -41.33 6.69 -25.05
N SER A 7 -40.95 6.90 -23.80
CA SER A 7 -39.65 7.45 -23.42
C SER A 7 -38.53 6.67 -24.14
N PRO A 8 -37.53 7.34 -24.73
CA PRO A 8 -36.43 6.63 -25.36
C PRO A 8 -35.70 5.83 -24.28
N GLY A 9 -35.70 4.50 -24.42
CA GLY A 9 -35.02 3.60 -23.50
C GLY A 9 -33.56 4.04 -23.33
N PHE A 10 -33.12 4.16 -22.08
CA PHE A 10 -31.74 4.43 -21.73
C PHE A 10 -30.84 3.39 -22.42
N ARG A 11 -30.19 3.78 -23.52
CA ARG A 11 -29.10 2.98 -24.10
C ARG A 11 -28.04 2.86 -23.01
N ARG A 12 -27.69 1.63 -22.62
CA ARG A 12 -26.59 1.38 -21.69
C ARG A 12 -25.35 2.07 -22.26
N ALA A 13 -24.88 3.11 -21.59
CA ALA A 13 -23.65 3.79 -21.97
C ALA A 13 -22.50 2.78 -21.85
N ILE A 14 -21.81 2.52 -22.95
CA ILE A 14 -20.60 1.70 -22.95
C ILE A 14 -19.51 2.53 -22.27
N GLN A 15 -18.95 1.99 -21.19
CA GLN A 15 -17.85 2.63 -20.47
C GLN A 15 -16.55 1.92 -20.81
N PHE A 16 -15.53 2.69 -21.16
CA PHE A 16 -14.19 2.20 -21.44
C PHE A 16 -13.27 2.54 -20.26
N VAL A 17 -12.54 1.53 -19.79
CA VAL A 17 -11.46 1.69 -18.81
C VAL A 17 -10.17 1.35 -19.54
N PHE A 18 -9.36 2.37 -19.80
CA PHE A 18 -8.10 2.20 -20.51
C PHE A 18 -7.04 1.58 -19.58
N LEU A 19 -6.36 0.56 -20.08
CA LEU A 19 -5.19 -0.04 -19.45
C LEU A 19 -3.94 0.45 -20.18
N SER A 20 -2.85 0.69 -19.44
CA SER A 20 -1.55 1.08 -20.01
C SER A 20 -0.77 -0.10 -20.62
N PHE A 21 -1.36 -1.29 -20.64
CA PHE A 21 -0.75 -2.53 -21.10
C PHE A 21 -1.78 -3.40 -21.83
N GLY A 22 -1.30 -4.31 -22.68
CA GLY A 22 -2.14 -5.32 -23.34
C GLY A 22 -2.38 -6.51 -22.43
N PHE A 23 -3.65 -6.88 -22.21
CA PHE A 23 -4.01 -8.05 -21.41
C PHE A 23 -4.54 -9.19 -22.30
N THR A 24 -3.64 -9.89 -22.97
CA THR A 24 -3.96 -10.90 -23.99
C THR A 24 -4.77 -12.10 -23.46
N ALA A 25 -4.69 -12.42 -22.17
CA ALA A 25 -5.46 -13.50 -21.57
C ALA A 25 -6.99 -13.27 -21.66
N LEU A 26 -7.44 -12.01 -21.76
CA LEU A 26 -8.85 -11.68 -21.94
C LEU A 26 -9.39 -12.00 -23.34
N SER A 27 -8.52 -12.43 -24.27
CA SER A 27 -8.97 -13.01 -25.55
C SER A 27 -9.56 -14.41 -25.38
N ASP A 28 -9.28 -15.10 -24.27
CA ASP A 28 -9.94 -16.37 -23.92
C ASP A 28 -11.36 -16.10 -23.40
N PRO A 29 -12.42 -16.67 -24.00
CA PRO A 29 -13.79 -16.42 -23.59
C PRO A 29 -14.14 -16.82 -22.15
N ASN A 30 -13.50 -17.87 -21.61
CA ASN A 30 -13.74 -18.33 -20.24
C ASN A 30 -13.09 -17.37 -19.24
N ILE A 31 -11.84 -16.97 -19.51
CA ILE A 31 -11.14 -15.97 -18.68
C ILE A 31 -11.91 -14.65 -18.71
N PHE A 32 -12.30 -14.19 -19.89
CA PHE A 32 -13.08 -12.96 -20.05
C PHE A 32 -14.40 -13.01 -19.27
N LYS A 33 -15.15 -14.11 -19.37
CA LYS A 33 -16.43 -14.28 -18.66
C LYS A 33 -16.24 -14.29 -17.14
N SER A 34 -15.25 -15.01 -16.62
CA SER A 34 -14.98 -15.01 -15.19
C SER A 34 -14.50 -13.64 -14.72
N PHE A 35 -13.67 -12.94 -15.50
CA PHE A 35 -13.20 -11.60 -15.16
C PHE A 35 -14.36 -10.61 -15.14
N GLN A 36 -15.23 -10.65 -16.14
CA GLN A 36 -16.44 -9.83 -16.20
C GLN A 36 -17.34 -10.08 -14.97
N ARG A 37 -17.50 -11.33 -14.55
CA ARG A 37 -18.25 -11.68 -13.34
C ARG A 37 -17.60 -11.08 -12.09
N LEU A 38 -16.28 -11.16 -11.96
CA LEU A 38 -15.54 -10.52 -10.88
C LEU A 38 -15.80 -9.00 -10.85
N LEU A 39 -15.63 -8.31 -11.99
CA LEU A 39 -15.86 -6.87 -12.10
C LEU A 39 -17.31 -6.48 -11.77
N PHE A 40 -18.28 -7.30 -12.16
CA PHE A 40 -19.69 -7.07 -11.84
C PHE A 40 -19.94 -7.07 -10.33
N TYR A 41 -19.49 -8.10 -9.60
CA TYR A 41 -19.70 -8.16 -8.15
C TYR A 41 -18.87 -7.10 -7.40
N THR A 42 -17.69 -6.74 -7.91
CA THR A 42 -16.92 -5.59 -7.39
C THR A 42 -17.69 -4.28 -7.52
N ARG A 43 -18.32 -4.04 -8.67
CA ARG A 43 -19.18 -2.86 -8.85
C ARG A 43 -20.35 -2.85 -7.86
N VAL A 44 -21.05 -3.98 -7.71
CA VAL A 44 -22.17 -4.09 -6.74
C VAL A 44 -21.69 -3.79 -5.32
N HIS A 45 -20.51 -4.29 -4.93
CA HIS A 45 -19.92 -3.99 -3.64
C HIS A 45 -19.59 -2.49 -3.48
N PHE A 46 -19.00 -1.87 -4.50
CA PHE A 46 -18.68 -0.44 -4.47
C PHE A 46 -19.94 0.42 -4.37
N GLU A 47 -20.95 0.14 -5.20
CA GLU A 47 -22.24 0.84 -5.17
C GLU A 47 -22.89 0.72 -3.79
N PHE A 48 -22.97 -0.50 -3.25
CA PHE A 48 -23.47 -0.74 -1.89
C PHE A 48 -22.72 0.09 -0.83
N CYS A 49 -21.39 0.09 -0.84
CA CYS A 49 -20.61 0.79 0.18
C CYS A 49 -20.77 2.32 0.10
N PHE A 50 -20.87 2.90 -1.10
CA PHE A 50 -21.16 4.32 -1.25
C PHE A 50 -22.60 4.65 -0.83
N ASP A 51 -23.57 3.88 -1.30
CA ASP A 51 -24.99 4.15 -1.06
C ASP A 51 -25.38 3.92 0.41
N ALA A 52 -24.71 2.99 1.10
CA ALA A 52 -24.86 2.76 2.55
C ALA A 52 -24.05 3.73 3.41
N GLY A 53 -23.30 4.66 2.81
CA GLY A 53 -22.49 5.64 3.53
C GLY A 53 -21.29 5.05 4.27
N ILE A 54 -20.80 3.87 3.87
CA ILE A 54 -19.58 3.26 4.43
C ILE A 54 -18.36 4.07 4.00
N TRP A 55 -18.32 4.49 2.73
CA TRP A 55 -17.24 5.32 2.18
C TRP A 55 -17.74 6.75 1.98
N THR A 56 -17.85 7.49 3.08
CA THR A 56 -18.18 8.91 3.08
C THR A 56 -16.94 9.78 3.30
N PRO A 57 -16.94 11.03 2.81
CA PRO A 57 -15.87 11.98 3.10
C PRO A 57 -15.94 12.45 4.56
N ASP A 58 -14.79 12.67 5.18
CA ASP A 58 -14.70 13.45 6.41
C ASP A 58 -14.87 14.95 6.13
N ARG A 59 -14.82 15.77 7.19
CA ARG A 59 -14.93 17.24 7.08
C ARG A 59 -13.85 17.91 6.21
N ARG A 60 -12.76 17.20 5.90
CA ARG A 60 -11.64 17.67 5.08
C ARG A 60 -11.75 17.20 3.62
N GLY A 61 -12.80 16.44 3.29
CA GLY A 61 -13.02 15.85 1.97
C GLY A 61 -12.29 14.52 1.75
N LEU A 62 -11.79 13.86 2.81
CA LEU A 62 -11.08 12.59 2.70
C LEU A 62 -12.02 11.41 2.92
N TYR A 63 -12.09 10.51 1.94
CA TYR A 63 -12.98 9.35 1.99
C TYR A 63 -12.38 8.17 2.74
N ALA A 64 -13.27 7.30 3.27
CA ALA A 64 -12.90 6.05 3.91
C ALA A 64 -11.91 6.22 5.07
N ARG A 65 -12.15 7.23 5.93
CA ARG A 65 -11.29 7.59 7.08
C ARG A 65 -11.93 7.33 8.44
N THR A 66 -13.03 6.58 8.52
CA THR A 66 -13.59 6.17 9.81
C THR A 66 -12.59 5.31 10.60
N PRO A 67 -12.67 5.27 11.94
CA PRO A 67 -11.78 4.45 12.76
C PRO A 67 -11.72 2.98 12.31
N ASP A 68 -12.87 2.39 11.97
CA ASP A 68 -12.97 1.00 11.52
C ASP A 68 -12.27 0.75 10.18
N LEU A 69 -12.39 1.69 9.24
CA LEU A 69 -11.72 1.58 7.94
C LEU A 69 -10.21 1.78 8.06
N ARG A 70 -9.76 2.69 8.92
CA ARG A 70 -8.34 2.86 9.25
C ARG A 70 -7.77 1.59 9.89
N ALA A 71 -8.46 1.01 10.87
CA ALA A 71 -8.05 -0.25 11.50
C ALA A 71 -7.97 -1.39 10.48
N SER A 72 -8.95 -1.47 9.56
CA SER A 72 -8.96 -2.45 8.48
C SER A 72 -7.79 -2.28 7.51
N LEU A 73 -7.44 -1.04 7.16
CA LEU A 73 -6.28 -0.75 6.32
C LEU A 73 -4.96 -1.08 7.03
N SER A 74 -4.87 -0.85 8.34
CA SER A 74 -3.71 -1.24 9.13
C SER A 74 -3.50 -2.76 9.10
N GLN A 75 -4.58 -3.55 9.21
CA GLN A 75 -4.51 -5.01 9.09
C GLN A 75 -4.03 -5.47 7.70
N LEU A 76 -4.54 -4.86 6.62
CA LEU A 76 -4.06 -5.13 5.25
C LEU A 76 -2.58 -4.77 5.08
N SER A 77 -2.16 -3.64 5.64
CA SER A 77 -0.77 -3.18 5.59
C SER A 77 0.15 -4.11 6.37
N GLN A 78 -0.28 -4.58 7.53
CA GLN A 78 0.46 -5.53 8.35
C GLN A 78 0.63 -6.87 7.62
N LEU A 79 -0.46 -7.42 7.05
CA LEU A 79 -0.41 -8.64 6.25
C LEU A 79 0.61 -8.51 5.12
N HIS A 80 0.53 -7.42 4.35
CA HIS A 80 1.49 -7.16 3.27
C HIS A 80 2.94 -7.13 3.79
N ASN A 81 3.21 -6.39 4.85
CA ASN A 81 4.56 -6.20 5.36
C ASN A 81 5.15 -7.51 5.90
N GLU A 82 4.35 -8.31 6.62
CA GLU A 82 4.78 -9.63 7.10
C GLU A 82 5.08 -10.60 5.96
N ILE A 83 4.27 -10.61 4.89
CA ILE A 83 4.53 -11.42 3.70
C ILE A 83 5.80 -10.97 2.96
N VAL A 84 5.98 -9.66 2.75
CA VAL A 84 7.19 -9.12 2.11
C VAL A 84 8.44 -9.46 2.90
N ASP A 85 8.41 -9.30 4.22
CA ASP A 85 9.56 -9.64 5.06
C ASP A 85 9.78 -11.16 5.15
N ALA A 86 8.72 -11.97 5.14
CA ALA A 86 8.84 -13.41 5.05
C ALA A 86 9.56 -13.87 3.78
N LEU A 87 9.15 -13.35 2.61
CA LEU A 87 9.77 -13.64 1.33
C LEU A 87 11.26 -13.27 1.34
N ARG A 88 11.61 -12.08 1.85
CA ARG A 88 13.01 -11.68 2.00
C ARG A 88 13.81 -12.59 2.92
N GLN A 89 13.22 -13.08 4.01
CA GLN A 89 13.90 -14.04 4.89
C GLN A 89 14.14 -15.38 4.19
N ILE A 90 13.17 -15.85 3.40
CA ILE A 90 13.31 -17.08 2.60
C ILE A 90 14.41 -16.91 1.54
N ASP A 91 14.41 -15.79 0.81
CA ASP A 91 15.44 -15.47 -0.19
C ASP A 91 16.84 -15.40 0.43
N ALA A 92 16.94 -14.96 1.69
CA ALA A 92 18.18 -14.95 2.46
C ALA A 92 18.55 -16.32 3.10
N GLY A 93 17.84 -17.40 2.77
CA GLY A 93 18.06 -18.75 3.31
C GLY A 93 17.56 -18.96 4.75
N LYS A 94 16.91 -17.96 5.36
CA LYS A 94 16.35 -18.00 6.73
C LYS A 94 14.91 -18.54 6.72
N THR A 95 14.70 -19.70 6.11
CA THR A 95 13.38 -20.28 5.83
C THR A 95 12.48 -20.42 7.07
N THR A 96 13.02 -20.82 8.22
CA THR A 96 12.24 -20.94 9.46
C THR A 96 11.63 -19.62 9.90
N ARG A 97 12.40 -18.52 9.84
CA ARG A 97 11.92 -17.17 10.17
C ARG A 97 10.87 -16.72 9.17
N GLY A 98 11.09 -16.97 7.88
CA GLY A 98 10.10 -16.65 6.84
C GLY A 98 8.78 -17.39 7.04
N ARG A 99 8.82 -18.68 7.38
CA ARG A 99 7.61 -19.47 7.68
C ARG A 99 6.87 -18.97 8.92
N ALA A 100 7.59 -18.58 9.98
CA ALA A 100 6.97 -18.01 11.18
C ALA A 100 6.20 -16.71 10.87
N LEU A 101 6.79 -15.81 10.08
CA LEU A 101 6.12 -14.59 9.62
C LEU A 101 4.85 -14.89 8.80
N ILE A 102 4.89 -15.84 7.87
CA ILE A 102 3.70 -16.27 7.11
C ILE A 102 2.62 -16.82 8.04
N GLN A 103 3.00 -17.61 9.05
CA GLN A 103 2.07 -18.17 10.01
C GLN A 103 1.43 -17.09 10.87
N ASN A 104 2.22 -16.13 11.37
CA ASN A 104 1.70 -14.98 12.11
C ASN A 104 0.71 -14.16 11.26
N ALA A 105 1.06 -13.93 10.00
CA ALA A 105 0.23 -13.18 9.05
C ALA A 105 -1.15 -13.82 8.82
N SER A 106 -1.26 -15.14 8.95
CA SER A 106 -2.52 -15.86 8.80
C SER A 106 -3.59 -15.49 9.84
N SER A 107 -3.17 -14.95 10.99
CA SER A 107 -4.10 -14.43 12.01
C SER A 107 -4.93 -13.24 11.52
N LEU A 108 -4.44 -12.52 10.50
CA LEU A 108 -5.08 -11.34 9.92
C LEU A 108 -6.19 -11.69 8.91
N TYR A 109 -6.29 -12.95 8.48
CA TYR A 109 -7.22 -13.33 7.40
C TYR A 109 -8.69 -13.09 7.74
N LEU A 110 -9.13 -13.44 8.95
CA LEU A 110 -10.53 -13.25 9.35
C LEU A 110 -10.91 -11.76 9.48
N PRO A 111 -10.13 -10.92 10.19
CA PRO A 111 -10.37 -9.47 10.19
C PRO A 111 -10.40 -8.88 8.77
N ILE A 112 -9.47 -9.29 7.91
CA ILE A 112 -9.43 -8.84 6.52
C ILE A 112 -10.69 -9.27 5.77
N VAL A 113 -11.16 -10.51 5.90
CA VAL A 113 -12.40 -10.97 5.25
C VAL A 113 -13.61 -10.12 5.66
N ARG A 114 -13.68 -9.70 6.93
CA ARG A 114 -14.79 -8.90 7.45
C ARG A 114 -14.75 -7.42 7.02
N SER A 115 -13.58 -6.91 6.65
CA SER A 115 -13.35 -5.53 6.23
C SER A 115 -14.19 -5.11 5.02
N TYR A 116 -14.68 -3.87 5.04
CA TYR A 116 -15.32 -3.17 3.91
C TYR A 116 -14.38 -2.17 3.24
N HIS A 117 -13.07 -2.27 3.45
CA HIS A 117 -12.12 -1.32 2.87
C HIS A 117 -12.05 -1.47 1.33
N HIS A 118 -12.16 -0.38 0.57
CA HIS A 118 -12.21 -0.40 -0.90
C HIS A 118 -10.95 -1.00 -1.56
N ARG A 119 -9.80 -0.93 -0.88
CA ARG A 119 -8.54 -1.55 -1.33
C ARG A 119 -8.44 -3.07 -1.06
N GLN A 120 -9.35 -3.66 -0.28
CA GLN A 120 -9.24 -5.04 0.23
C GLN A 120 -8.81 -6.04 -0.85
N PHE A 121 -9.56 -6.14 -1.94
CA PHE A 121 -9.30 -7.15 -2.97
C PHE A 121 -8.10 -6.81 -3.87
N SER A 122 -7.90 -5.53 -4.18
CA SER A 122 -6.71 -5.11 -4.95
C SER A 122 -5.43 -5.45 -4.18
N ASP A 123 -5.40 -5.14 -2.87
CA ASP A 123 -4.26 -5.44 -2.00
C ASP A 123 -4.08 -6.96 -1.80
N LEU A 124 -5.16 -7.74 -1.68
CA LEU A 124 -5.07 -9.20 -1.63
C LEU A 124 -4.49 -9.81 -2.93
N LEU A 125 -4.93 -9.34 -4.10
CA LEU A 125 -4.37 -9.79 -5.38
C LEU A 125 -2.88 -9.44 -5.50
N ALA A 126 -2.48 -8.24 -5.06
CA ALA A 126 -1.08 -7.84 -5.02
C ALA A 126 -0.24 -8.75 -4.09
N ILE A 127 -0.75 -9.09 -2.90
CA ILE A 127 -0.06 -9.98 -1.95
C ILE A 127 0.07 -11.40 -2.52
N LEU A 128 -0.97 -11.92 -3.17
CA LEU A 128 -0.92 -13.22 -3.85
C LEU A 128 0.11 -13.21 -4.98
N LEU A 129 0.24 -12.08 -5.70
CA LEU A 129 1.21 -11.92 -6.78
C LEU A 129 2.65 -11.91 -6.24
N LEU A 130 2.88 -11.26 -5.09
CA LEU A 130 4.17 -11.31 -4.40
C LEU A 130 4.55 -12.74 -4.01
N LEU A 131 3.61 -13.50 -3.42
CA LEU A 131 3.85 -14.91 -3.07
C LEU A 131 4.17 -15.76 -4.31
N GLN A 132 3.44 -15.57 -5.41
CA GLN A 132 3.69 -16.27 -6.67
C GLN A 132 5.09 -15.95 -7.23
N ARG A 133 5.44 -14.66 -7.32
CA ARG A 133 6.75 -14.21 -7.82
C ARG A 133 7.91 -14.63 -6.92
N GLY A 134 7.67 -14.73 -5.61
CA GLY A 134 8.62 -15.27 -4.63
C GLY A 134 8.68 -16.81 -4.57
N GLY A 135 8.06 -17.51 -5.53
CA GLY A 135 8.08 -18.99 -5.60
C GLY A 135 7.26 -19.70 -4.52
N GLN A 136 6.48 -18.98 -3.71
CA GLN A 136 5.67 -19.51 -2.61
C GLN A 136 4.25 -19.87 -3.07
N VAL A 137 4.14 -20.65 -4.15
CA VAL A 137 2.86 -21.00 -4.79
C VAL A 137 1.94 -21.79 -3.86
N GLU A 138 2.49 -22.71 -3.05
CA GLU A 138 1.71 -23.49 -2.08
C GLU A 138 1.08 -22.59 -0.99
N VAL A 139 1.86 -21.63 -0.47
CA VAL A 139 1.39 -20.65 0.51
C VAL A 139 0.31 -19.76 -0.10
N MET A 140 0.50 -19.34 -1.35
CA MET A 140 -0.52 -18.59 -2.10
C MET A 140 -1.83 -19.37 -2.22
N HIS A 141 -1.80 -20.65 -2.59
CA HIS A 141 -2.99 -21.49 -2.67
C HIS A 141 -3.66 -21.72 -1.30
N ASP A 142 -2.87 -21.91 -0.24
CA ASP A 142 -3.41 -22.04 1.12
C ASP A 142 -4.13 -20.76 1.56
N MET A 143 -3.51 -19.59 1.31
CA MET A 143 -4.11 -18.29 1.59
C MET A 143 -5.46 -18.11 0.86
N ARG A 144 -5.52 -18.42 -0.44
CA ARG A 144 -6.76 -18.34 -1.23
C ARG A 144 -7.88 -19.20 -0.63
N ARG A 145 -7.60 -20.48 -0.38
CA ARG A 145 -8.57 -21.42 0.19
C ARG A 145 -9.07 -20.97 1.56
N ARG A 146 -8.18 -20.50 2.43
CA ARG A 146 -8.55 -20.02 3.78
C ARG A 146 -9.41 -18.76 3.70
N LEU A 147 -9.03 -17.76 2.90
CA LEU A 147 -9.82 -16.55 2.72
C LEU A 147 -11.22 -16.87 2.16
N GLN A 148 -11.30 -17.75 1.16
CA GLN A 148 -12.57 -18.18 0.59
C GLN A 148 -13.44 -18.91 1.61
N SER A 149 -12.87 -19.85 2.38
CA SER A 149 -13.56 -20.58 3.45
C SER A 149 -14.11 -19.62 4.52
N LEU A 150 -13.27 -18.70 5.00
CA LEU A 150 -13.66 -17.69 5.98
C LEU A 150 -14.78 -16.79 5.43
N ALA A 151 -14.70 -16.37 4.17
CA ALA A 151 -15.73 -15.56 3.53
C ALA A 151 -17.07 -16.28 3.44
N ARG A 152 -17.07 -17.57 3.07
CA ARG A 152 -18.30 -18.40 3.02
C ARG A 152 -18.98 -18.48 4.39
N SER A 153 -18.20 -18.68 5.44
CA SER A 153 -18.69 -18.91 6.81
C SER A 153 -19.04 -17.62 7.57
N ASN A 154 -18.41 -16.48 7.26
CA ASN A 154 -18.53 -15.26 8.07
C ASN A 154 -19.30 -14.12 7.40
N LEU A 155 -19.43 -14.10 6.08
CA LEU A 155 -20.17 -13.05 5.39
C LEU A 155 -21.66 -13.39 5.29
N LEU A 156 -22.50 -12.37 5.14
CA LEU A 156 -23.94 -12.56 4.91
C LEU A 156 -24.20 -13.32 3.61
N ARG A 157 -25.33 -14.03 3.53
CA ARG A 157 -25.66 -14.91 2.38
C ARG A 157 -25.59 -14.19 1.02
N ASN A 158 -26.05 -12.95 0.96
CA ASN A 158 -26.13 -12.16 -0.27
C ASN A 158 -25.01 -11.13 -0.40
N ASP A 159 -23.96 -11.23 0.43
CA ASP A 159 -22.83 -10.32 0.35
C ASP A 159 -22.03 -10.55 -0.95
N PRO A 160 -21.89 -9.54 -1.84
CA PRO A 160 -21.18 -9.70 -3.10
C PRO A 160 -19.74 -10.16 -2.91
N ARG A 161 -19.11 -9.83 -1.78
CA ARG A 161 -17.74 -10.22 -1.45
C ARG A 161 -17.57 -11.75 -1.39
N LYS A 162 -18.62 -12.53 -1.10
CA LYS A 162 -18.54 -14.01 -1.19
C LYS A 162 -18.15 -14.49 -2.59
N VAL A 163 -18.66 -13.83 -3.62
CA VAL A 163 -18.33 -14.18 -5.01
C VAL A 163 -16.95 -13.67 -5.38
N ILE A 164 -16.57 -12.47 -4.92
CA ILE A 164 -15.24 -11.90 -5.15
C ILE A 164 -14.15 -12.77 -4.50
N PHE A 165 -14.31 -13.18 -3.24
CA PHE A 165 -13.43 -14.16 -2.59
C PHE A 165 -13.48 -15.53 -3.28
N GLY A 166 -14.65 -15.91 -3.81
CA GLY A 166 -14.81 -17.10 -4.64
C GLY A 166 -13.89 -17.10 -5.86
N ALA A 167 -13.73 -15.94 -6.51
CA ALA A 167 -12.93 -15.78 -7.72
C ALA A 167 -11.41 -15.94 -7.49
N LEU A 168 -10.91 -15.82 -6.26
CA LEU A 168 -9.49 -16.04 -5.95
C LEU A 168 -9.02 -17.48 -6.25
N ASP A 169 -9.95 -18.43 -6.24
CA ASP A 169 -9.71 -19.85 -6.51
C ASP A 169 -10.40 -20.31 -7.80
N ASP A 170 -10.83 -19.36 -8.67
CA ASP A 170 -11.41 -19.70 -9.97
C ASP A 170 -10.30 -20.15 -10.94
N PRO A 171 -10.33 -21.40 -11.46
CA PRO A 171 -9.32 -21.89 -12.39
C PRO A 171 -9.30 -21.12 -13.71
N HIS A 172 -10.38 -20.39 -14.05
CA HIS A 172 -10.45 -19.53 -15.22
C HIS A 172 -9.97 -18.10 -14.94
N LEU A 173 -9.56 -17.77 -13.70
CA LEU A 173 -8.86 -16.53 -13.37
C LEU A 173 -7.51 -16.83 -12.70
N PRO A 174 -6.59 -17.49 -13.44
CA PRO A 174 -5.26 -17.70 -12.92
C PRO A 174 -4.60 -16.35 -12.69
N LEU A 175 -3.87 -16.23 -11.57
CA LEU A 175 -3.03 -15.07 -11.33
C LEU A 175 -1.82 -15.18 -12.27
N ASP A 176 -1.59 -14.14 -13.05
CA ASP A 176 -0.51 -14.10 -14.01
C ASP A 176 0.76 -13.50 -13.36
N PRO A 177 1.95 -14.09 -13.58
CA PRO A 177 3.20 -13.54 -13.04
C PRO A 177 3.49 -12.12 -13.52
N THR A 178 2.95 -11.70 -14.67
CA THR A 178 3.07 -10.33 -15.19
C THR A 178 2.24 -9.31 -14.42
N GLY A 179 1.32 -9.73 -13.56
CA GLY A 179 0.48 -8.86 -12.74
C GLY A 179 -0.68 -8.18 -13.49
N HIS A 180 -0.94 -8.53 -14.74
CA HIS A 180 -1.98 -7.96 -15.58
C HIS A 180 -3.38 -8.09 -14.97
N LEU A 181 -3.73 -9.24 -14.37
CA LEU A 181 -5.02 -9.44 -13.68
C LEU A 181 -5.16 -8.47 -12.51
N TYR A 182 -4.12 -8.40 -11.66
CA TYR A 182 -4.06 -7.47 -10.53
C TYR A 182 -4.20 -6.02 -11.00
N LEU A 183 -3.40 -5.61 -11.97
CA LEU A 183 -3.37 -4.23 -12.49
C LEU A 183 -4.68 -3.85 -13.18
N ALA A 184 -5.28 -4.76 -13.95
CA ALA A 184 -6.56 -4.50 -14.61
C ALA A 184 -7.70 -4.38 -13.59
N TYR A 185 -7.69 -5.23 -12.57
CA TYR A 185 -8.65 -5.15 -11.46
C TYR A 185 -8.47 -3.86 -10.65
N ASP A 186 -7.23 -3.47 -10.31
CA ASP A 186 -6.95 -2.22 -9.60
C ASP A 186 -7.36 -0.99 -10.42
N ALA A 187 -7.11 -0.98 -11.73
CA ALA A 187 -7.54 0.09 -12.64
C ALA A 187 -9.06 0.24 -12.66
N TYR A 188 -9.80 -0.87 -12.65
CA TYR A 188 -11.26 -0.84 -12.55
C TYR A 188 -11.73 -0.34 -11.18
N CYS A 189 -11.10 -0.76 -10.08
CA CYS A 189 -11.41 -0.25 -8.74
C CYS A 189 -11.18 1.27 -8.63
N ARG A 190 -10.07 1.78 -9.19
CA ARG A 190 -9.81 3.23 -9.32
C ARG A 190 -10.90 3.91 -10.13
N HIS A 191 -11.28 3.34 -11.26
CA HIS A 191 -12.35 3.89 -12.09
C HIS A 191 -13.66 4.02 -11.32
N LEU A 192 -14.09 2.96 -10.63
CA LEU A 192 -15.31 2.98 -9.81
C LEU A 192 -15.22 4.03 -8.71
N TRP A 193 -14.10 4.11 -8.01
CA TRP A 193 -13.86 5.10 -6.97
C TRP A 193 -14.01 6.53 -7.49
N PHE A 194 -13.24 6.88 -8.53
CA PHE A 194 -13.24 8.23 -9.10
C PHE A 194 -14.56 8.59 -9.81
N SER A 195 -15.36 7.60 -10.21
CA SER A 195 -16.70 7.85 -10.72
C SER A 195 -17.66 8.40 -9.66
N ARG A 196 -17.36 8.16 -8.37
CA ARG A 196 -18.17 8.58 -7.21
C ARG A 196 -17.57 9.76 -6.44
N THR A 197 -16.25 9.85 -6.35
CA THR A 197 -15.58 10.90 -5.56
C THR A 197 -15.23 12.16 -6.36
N GLY A 198 -15.06 12.04 -7.69
CA GLY A 198 -14.49 13.08 -8.54
C GLY A 198 -13.07 12.73 -9.03
N ARG A 199 -12.58 13.46 -10.04
CA ARG A 199 -11.36 13.12 -10.82
C ARG A 199 -10.23 14.15 -10.79
N ALA A 200 -10.19 15.09 -9.83
CA ALA A 200 -9.32 16.26 -10.02
C ALA A 200 -8.48 16.68 -8.81
N GLN A 201 -8.57 16.01 -7.66
CA GLN A 201 -7.85 16.47 -6.47
C GLN A 201 -6.93 15.38 -5.91
N VAL A 202 -5.76 15.82 -5.44
CA VAL A 202 -4.76 14.97 -4.75
C VAL A 202 -5.40 14.18 -3.60
N LYS A 203 -6.41 14.76 -2.94
CA LYS A 203 -7.20 14.13 -1.86
C LYS A 203 -8.00 12.91 -2.32
N ASP A 204 -8.56 12.90 -3.54
CA ASP A 204 -9.30 11.75 -4.07
C ASP A 204 -8.35 10.57 -4.32
N HIS A 205 -7.19 10.86 -4.91
CA HIS A 205 -6.15 9.87 -5.16
C HIS A 205 -5.56 9.34 -3.86
N PHE A 206 -5.30 10.22 -2.89
CA PHE A 206 -4.91 9.78 -1.55
C PHE A 206 -6.02 8.92 -0.90
N SER A 207 -7.29 9.33 -0.99
CA SER A 207 -8.38 8.58 -0.37
C SER A 207 -8.54 7.18 -0.94
N TYR A 208 -8.17 6.97 -2.22
CA TYR A 208 -8.07 5.64 -2.79
C TYR A 208 -6.82 4.89 -2.29
N ASN A 209 -5.62 5.45 -2.47
CA ASN A 209 -4.36 4.74 -2.20
C ASN A 209 -4.12 4.50 -0.69
N GLN A 210 -4.36 5.52 0.13
CA GLN A 210 -4.15 5.59 1.59
C GLN A 210 -2.80 5.03 2.08
N ALA A 211 -1.80 5.05 1.21
CA ALA A 211 -0.44 4.61 1.46
C ALA A 211 0.48 5.41 0.53
N SER A 212 1.77 5.42 0.84
CA SER A 212 2.76 6.12 0.02
C SER A 212 3.40 5.27 -1.06
N PHE A 213 3.19 3.95 -1.06
CA PHE A 213 3.87 3.01 -1.96
C PHE A 213 2.92 1.90 -2.44
N PRO A 214 3.10 1.41 -3.69
CA PRO A 214 2.33 0.28 -4.20
C PRO A 214 2.72 -1.03 -3.52
N ARG A 215 1.78 -1.97 -3.42
CA ARG A 215 1.98 -3.28 -2.78
C ARG A 215 2.83 -4.23 -3.62
N ALA A 216 2.56 -4.32 -4.92
CA ALA A 216 3.31 -5.16 -5.86
C ALA A 216 3.81 -4.31 -7.04
N ASP A 217 2.95 -4.13 -8.04
CA ASP A 217 3.23 -3.26 -9.18
C ASP A 217 2.58 -1.88 -8.99
N ILE A 218 3.22 -0.87 -9.57
CA ILE A 218 2.85 0.54 -9.44
C ILE A 218 1.46 0.86 -10.02
N GLY A 219 1.11 0.36 -11.20
CA GLY A 219 -0.13 0.73 -11.89
C GLY A 219 -0.36 2.25 -11.91
N GLY A 220 -1.56 2.69 -11.55
CA GLY A 220 -1.92 4.12 -11.43
C GLY A 220 -1.57 4.76 -10.09
N PHE A 221 -0.67 4.18 -9.28
CA PHE A 221 -0.45 4.66 -7.90
C PHE A 221 0.13 6.08 -7.85
N TYR A 222 1.10 6.40 -8.72
CA TYR A 222 1.76 7.72 -8.78
C TYR A 222 1.20 8.66 -9.86
N GLU A 223 0.08 8.32 -10.48
CA GLU A 223 -0.49 9.04 -11.65
C GLU A 223 -0.59 10.57 -11.47
N ILE A 224 -0.87 11.04 -10.24
CA ILE A 224 -0.98 12.49 -9.96
C ILE A 224 0.32 13.26 -9.97
N PHE A 225 1.47 12.59 -9.88
CA PHE A 225 2.79 13.22 -9.83
C PHE A 225 3.68 12.84 -11.00
N LEU A 226 3.39 11.72 -11.67
CA LEU A 226 4.17 11.26 -12.83
C LEU A 226 4.30 12.34 -13.90
N GLY A 227 5.55 12.64 -14.27
CA GLY A 227 5.87 13.61 -15.31
C GLY A 227 5.70 15.08 -14.89
N LYS A 228 5.19 15.37 -13.68
CA LYS A 228 5.05 16.76 -13.22
C LYS A 228 6.42 17.35 -12.86
N PRO A 229 6.65 18.65 -13.17
CA PRO A 229 7.85 19.35 -12.73
C PRO A 229 7.79 19.63 -11.22
N LEU A 230 8.97 19.65 -10.56
CA LEU A 230 9.12 19.83 -9.12
C LEU A 230 8.36 21.06 -8.58
N GLY A 231 8.42 22.20 -9.27
CA GLY A 231 7.74 23.42 -8.85
C GLY A 231 6.23 23.25 -8.71
N LEU A 232 5.57 22.55 -9.63
CA LEU A 232 4.13 22.28 -9.56
C LEU A 232 3.82 21.28 -8.45
N VAL A 233 4.67 20.26 -8.25
CA VAL A 233 4.49 19.29 -7.17
C VAL A 233 4.59 19.99 -5.81
N LYS A 234 5.57 20.88 -5.60
CA LYS A 234 5.69 21.66 -4.36
C LYS A 234 4.46 22.52 -4.09
N LEU A 235 3.93 23.20 -5.10
CA LEU A 235 2.69 23.99 -4.97
C LEU A 235 1.52 23.11 -4.54
N ASP A 236 1.35 21.93 -5.17
CA ASP A 236 0.30 20.97 -4.78
C ASP A 236 0.49 20.51 -3.33
N LEU A 237 1.72 20.21 -2.91
CA LEU A 237 2.06 19.72 -1.57
C LEU A 237 1.85 20.78 -0.47
N PHE A 238 2.30 22.01 -0.67
CA PHE A 238 2.07 23.09 0.32
C PHE A 238 0.59 23.46 0.45
N ARG A 239 -0.19 23.39 -0.63
CA ARG A 239 -1.65 23.53 -0.54
C ARG A 239 -2.25 22.40 0.31
N ILE A 240 -1.79 21.16 0.12
CA ILE A 240 -2.24 20.02 0.91
C ILE A 240 -1.92 20.18 2.39
N ASP A 241 -0.75 20.75 2.72
CA ASP A 241 -0.39 21.06 4.10
C ASP A 241 -1.37 22.06 4.72
N GLY A 242 -1.71 23.14 4.02
CA GLY A 242 -2.70 24.12 4.48
C GLY A 242 -4.10 23.51 4.65
N ASP A 243 -4.46 22.58 3.78
CA ASP A 243 -5.79 21.94 3.78
C ASP A 243 -5.96 20.86 4.86
N LEU A 244 -4.92 20.05 5.12
CA LEU A 244 -4.99 18.87 5.97
C LEU A 244 -4.27 19.03 7.32
N GLY A 245 -3.36 20.01 7.40
CA GLY A 245 -2.41 20.20 8.49
C GLY A 245 -1.06 19.56 8.17
N GLU A 246 0.02 20.31 8.37
CA GLU A 246 1.41 19.89 8.12
C GLU A 246 1.82 18.61 8.86
N GLU A 247 1.22 18.37 10.02
CA GLU A 247 1.49 17.25 10.93
C GLU A 247 0.52 16.07 10.72
N SER A 248 -0.42 16.19 9.79
CA SER A 248 -1.39 15.13 9.54
C SER A 248 -0.77 13.96 8.78
N HIS A 249 -1.12 12.74 9.18
CA HIS A 249 -0.69 11.53 8.49
C HIS A 249 -1.03 11.54 6.98
N GLU A 250 -2.16 12.15 6.64
CA GLU A 250 -2.60 12.26 5.25
C GLU A 250 -1.70 13.19 4.43
N ALA A 251 -1.28 14.32 4.99
CA ALA A 251 -0.28 15.19 4.35
C ALA A 251 1.06 14.45 4.19
N PHE A 252 1.59 13.83 5.26
CA PHE A 252 2.84 13.05 5.18
C PHE A 252 2.79 11.97 4.11
N SER A 253 1.70 11.20 4.05
CA SER A 253 1.52 10.14 3.05
C SER A 253 1.53 10.68 1.62
N ILE A 254 0.94 11.85 1.38
CA ILE A 254 0.95 12.51 0.06
C ILE A 254 2.38 12.98 -0.29
N TRP A 255 3.08 13.59 0.65
CA TRP A 255 4.49 13.96 0.49
C TRP A 255 5.38 12.75 0.19
N HIS A 256 5.24 11.66 0.96
CA HIS A 256 5.97 10.41 0.72
C HIS A 256 5.64 9.81 -0.65
N THR A 257 4.39 9.92 -1.10
CA THR A 257 3.99 9.47 -2.44
C THR A 257 4.72 10.26 -3.54
N ALA A 258 4.80 11.60 -3.40
CA ALA A 258 5.51 12.46 -4.34
C ALA A 258 7.02 12.18 -4.35
N ILE A 259 7.66 12.02 -3.19
CA ILE A 259 9.08 11.68 -3.09
C ILE A 259 9.35 10.35 -3.83
N ARG A 260 8.50 9.34 -3.61
CA ARG A 260 8.65 8.03 -4.24
C ARG A 260 8.35 8.06 -5.74
N SER A 261 7.47 8.94 -6.22
CA SER A 261 7.23 9.10 -7.66
C SER A 261 8.46 9.66 -8.38
N PHE A 262 9.14 10.66 -7.81
CA PHE A 262 10.41 11.16 -8.36
C PHE A 262 11.50 10.07 -8.34
N GLY A 263 11.59 9.29 -7.27
CA GLY A 263 12.49 8.13 -7.22
C GLY A 263 12.21 7.09 -8.31
N TYR A 264 10.93 6.85 -8.63
CA TYR A 264 10.51 5.97 -9.72
C TYR A 264 10.87 6.52 -11.10
N GLU A 265 10.73 7.83 -11.31
CA GLU A 265 11.16 8.53 -12.54
C GLU A 265 12.67 8.75 -12.65
N GLN A 266 13.46 8.23 -11.69
CA GLN A 266 14.92 8.44 -11.61
C GLN A 266 15.36 9.90 -11.47
N LYS A 267 14.46 10.77 -11.00
CA LYS A 267 14.68 12.18 -10.69
C LYS A 267 15.20 12.34 -9.26
N HIS A 268 16.45 11.91 -9.05
CA HIS A 268 17.03 11.73 -7.71
C HIS A 268 17.31 13.04 -6.98
N GLU A 269 17.66 14.11 -7.70
CA GLU A 269 17.83 15.46 -7.15
C GLU A 269 16.50 16.01 -6.61
N GLU A 270 15.42 15.88 -7.39
CA GLU A 270 14.08 16.32 -6.99
C GLU A 270 13.51 15.49 -5.83
N MET A 271 13.78 14.18 -5.83
CA MET A 271 13.48 13.29 -4.71
C MET A 271 14.19 13.76 -3.44
N PHE A 272 15.47 14.10 -3.53
CA PHE A 272 16.27 14.62 -2.42
C PHE A 272 15.70 15.94 -1.89
N GLU A 273 15.42 16.89 -2.78
CA GLU A 273 14.93 18.21 -2.40
C GLU A 273 13.58 18.13 -1.65
N LEU A 274 12.65 17.30 -2.12
CA LEU A 274 11.38 17.09 -1.41
C LEU A 274 11.55 16.38 -0.07
N ALA A 275 12.41 15.35 0.00
CA ALA A 275 12.66 14.63 1.24
C ALA A 275 13.32 15.56 2.29
N GLN A 276 14.23 16.44 1.86
CA GLN A 276 14.87 17.41 2.74
C GLN A 276 13.86 18.40 3.30
N ILE A 277 12.97 18.95 2.47
CA ILE A 277 11.90 19.87 2.94
C ILE A 277 11.03 19.18 4.01
N LEU A 278 10.65 17.92 3.76
CA LEU A 278 9.83 17.17 4.70
C LEU A 278 10.56 16.86 6.02
N CYS A 279 11.86 16.52 5.97
CA CYS A 279 12.64 16.32 7.20
C CYS A 279 12.87 17.62 7.98
N ILE A 280 13.10 18.76 7.31
CA ILE A 280 13.16 20.07 7.99
C ILE A 280 11.87 20.35 8.76
N ARG A 281 10.70 19.95 8.22
CA ARG A 281 9.43 20.04 8.95
C ARG A 281 9.43 19.17 10.20
N VAL A 282 9.91 17.93 10.11
CA VAL A 282 10.01 17.03 11.26
C VAL A 282 10.97 17.59 12.31
N ASP A 283 12.11 18.15 11.91
CA ASP A 283 13.09 18.78 12.80
C ASP A 283 12.46 19.94 13.62
N ARG A 284 11.52 20.69 13.04
CA ARG A 284 10.82 21.80 13.72
C ARG A 284 9.93 21.36 14.88
N LEU A 285 9.50 20.09 14.92
CA LEU A 285 8.76 19.55 16.07
C LEU A 285 9.64 19.55 17.33
N GLY A 286 10.95 19.41 17.15
CA GLY A 286 11.92 19.42 18.24
C GLY A 286 11.95 18.13 19.07
N LEU A 287 12.87 18.10 20.03
CA LEU A 287 13.10 16.95 20.91
C LEU A 287 12.05 16.80 22.02
N GLU A 288 11.32 17.88 22.31
CA GLU A 288 10.30 17.93 23.38
C GLU A 288 8.93 17.42 22.91
N PHE A 289 8.76 17.14 21.62
CA PHE A 289 7.50 16.64 21.09
C PHE A 289 7.19 15.24 21.62
N ASP A 290 6.01 15.08 22.22
CA ASP A 290 5.58 13.81 22.79
C ASP A 290 5.08 12.83 21.71
N TYR A 291 6.03 12.11 21.13
CA TYR A 291 5.76 11.05 20.17
C TYR A 291 4.97 9.86 20.77
N HIS A 292 4.92 9.68 22.09
CA HIS A 292 4.13 8.59 22.69
C HIS A 292 2.62 8.83 22.52
N GLN A 293 2.20 10.09 22.57
CA GLN A 293 0.81 10.50 22.30
C GLN A 293 0.49 10.47 20.80
N TRP A 294 1.47 10.76 19.94
CA TRP A 294 1.30 10.89 18.49
C TRP A 294 2.03 9.79 17.72
N ARG A 295 1.67 8.52 18.01
CA ARG A 295 2.36 7.34 17.45
C ARG A 295 2.42 7.30 15.93
N GLN A 296 1.37 7.80 15.25
CA GLN A 296 1.35 7.84 13.79
C GLN A 296 2.34 8.87 13.24
N LEU A 297 2.43 10.06 13.85
CA LEU A 297 3.39 11.08 13.44
C LEU A 297 4.82 10.59 13.63
N ASN A 298 5.12 9.84 14.69
CA ASN A 298 6.42 9.19 14.85
C ASN A 298 6.78 8.24 13.69
N LEU A 299 5.81 7.43 13.25
CA LEU A 299 5.98 6.54 12.11
C LEU A 299 6.20 7.33 10.82
N ASP A 300 5.42 8.39 10.60
CA ASP A 300 5.50 9.24 9.43
C ASP A 300 6.83 10.01 9.37
N SER A 301 7.30 10.53 10.52
CA SER A 301 8.61 11.15 10.70
C SER A 301 9.76 10.18 10.41
N SER A 302 9.70 8.97 10.96
CA SER A 302 10.70 7.93 10.68
C SER A 302 10.76 7.58 9.19
N LEU A 303 9.59 7.48 8.54
CA LEU A 303 9.51 7.21 7.11
C LEU A 303 10.06 8.37 6.26
N SER A 304 9.92 9.62 6.71
CA SER A 304 10.53 10.79 6.07
C SER A 304 12.06 10.70 6.07
N TYR A 305 12.68 10.38 7.21
CA TYR A 305 14.13 10.19 7.27
C TYR A 305 14.59 8.95 6.48
N PHE A 306 13.80 7.88 6.47
CA PHE A 306 14.10 6.72 5.62
C PHE A 306 14.15 7.13 4.13
N LEU A 307 13.20 7.96 3.69
CA LEU A 307 13.16 8.44 2.31
C LEU A 307 14.31 9.42 2.00
N LEU A 308 14.68 10.28 2.95
CA LEU A 308 15.85 11.13 2.83
C LEU A 308 17.15 10.31 2.73
N GLY A 309 17.28 9.25 3.53
CA GLY A 309 18.39 8.31 3.44
C GLY A 309 18.46 7.59 2.09
N ASP A 310 17.31 7.17 1.53
CA ASP A 310 17.26 6.59 0.19
C ASP A 310 17.64 7.61 -0.90
N ALA A 311 17.25 8.88 -0.73
CA ALA A 311 17.63 9.96 -1.64
C ALA A 311 19.14 10.22 -1.62
N TYR A 312 19.73 10.40 -0.43
CA TYR A 312 21.19 10.52 -0.26
C TYR A 312 21.94 9.34 -0.85
N HIS A 313 21.44 8.12 -0.61
CA HIS A 313 22.05 6.91 -1.16
C HIS A 313 22.06 6.92 -2.70
N ARG A 314 20.99 7.41 -3.35
CA ARG A 314 20.89 7.49 -4.83
C ARG A 314 21.81 8.53 -5.43
N ILE A 315 22.09 9.62 -4.72
CA ILE A 315 23.11 10.61 -5.12
C ILE A 315 24.52 10.27 -4.59
N SER A 316 24.72 9.04 -4.11
CA SER A 316 26.00 8.51 -3.62
C SER A 316 26.61 9.21 -2.40
N ASP A 317 25.81 9.97 -1.64
CA ASP A 317 26.23 10.54 -0.37
C ASP A 317 25.99 9.56 0.78
N PHE A 318 26.88 8.58 0.91
CA PHE A 318 26.70 7.49 1.88
C PHE A 318 26.80 7.94 3.34
N GLN A 319 27.53 9.03 3.63
CA GLN A 319 27.65 9.53 5.01
C GLN A 319 26.33 10.14 5.48
N ASN A 320 25.72 11.01 4.67
CA ASN A 320 24.42 11.58 5.02
C ASN A 320 23.29 10.53 4.91
N ALA A 321 23.40 9.57 4.00
CA ALA A 321 22.48 8.42 3.98
C ALA A 321 22.50 7.64 5.30
N ARG A 322 23.70 7.36 5.83
CA ARG A 322 23.87 6.68 7.13
C ARG A 322 23.20 7.46 8.25
N ALA A 323 23.45 8.77 8.34
CA ALA A 323 22.86 9.63 9.36
C ALA A 323 21.33 9.63 9.30
N ALA A 324 20.74 9.74 8.11
CA ALA A 324 19.29 9.71 7.92
C ALA A 324 18.67 8.34 8.27
N PHE A 325 19.30 7.22 7.90
CA PHE A 325 18.80 5.90 8.30
C PHE A 325 18.90 5.65 9.81
N TYR A 326 19.97 6.15 10.45
CA TYR A 326 20.09 6.12 11.90
C TYR A 326 18.95 6.90 12.56
N GLU A 327 18.66 8.11 12.09
CA GLU A 327 17.59 8.95 12.63
C GLU A 327 16.20 8.31 12.46
N ALA A 328 15.96 7.65 11.32
CA ALA A 328 14.75 6.85 11.11
C ALA A 328 14.58 5.74 12.16
N CYS A 329 15.68 5.05 12.54
CA CYS A 329 15.66 4.04 13.60
C CYS A 329 15.42 4.67 14.98
N ARG A 330 16.17 5.74 15.30
CA ARG A 330 16.10 6.47 16.56
C ARG A 330 14.69 6.95 16.87
N LEU A 331 13.98 7.46 15.87
CA LEU A 331 12.58 7.87 16.04
C LEU A 331 11.68 6.69 16.42
N ARG A 332 11.81 5.53 15.78
CA ARG A 332 10.98 4.36 16.12
C ARG A 332 11.29 3.81 17.51
N ASP A 333 12.54 3.88 17.94
CA ASP A 333 12.99 3.44 19.27
C ASP A 333 12.31 4.20 20.42
N ILE A 334 11.76 5.40 20.17
CA ILE A 334 10.99 6.15 21.17
C ILE A 334 9.74 5.35 21.61
N ILE A 335 9.06 4.68 20.67
CA ILE A 335 7.75 4.06 20.92
C ILE A 335 7.84 2.54 20.98
N ILE A 336 8.74 1.96 20.18
CA ILE A 336 8.86 0.53 20.02
C ILE A 336 10.15 0.05 20.70
N PRO A 337 10.07 -0.91 21.63
CA PRO A 337 11.26 -1.52 22.20
C PRO A 337 12.20 -2.05 21.11
N ALA A 338 13.51 -1.93 21.35
CA ALA A 338 14.54 -2.19 20.34
C ALA A 338 14.57 -3.64 19.78
N GLU A 339 13.91 -4.59 20.41
CA GLU A 339 13.84 -5.99 19.94
C GLU A 339 12.44 -6.38 19.47
N ARG A 340 11.48 -5.46 19.45
CA ARG A 340 10.13 -5.75 18.98
C ARG A 340 10.04 -5.58 17.47
N TYR A 341 9.38 -6.52 16.80
CA TYR A 341 9.12 -6.43 15.35
C TYR A 341 8.40 -5.13 14.95
N ASP A 342 9.01 -4.38 14.04
CA ASP A 342 8.49 -3.17 13.39
C ASP A 342 9.07 -3.06 11.99
N SER A 343 8.20 -3.10 10.97
CA SER A 343 8.63 -3.18 9.57
C SER A 343 9.42 -1.96 9.11
N THR A 344 9.06 -0.76 9.60
CA THR A 344 9.74 0.49 9.22
C THR A 344 11.15 0.52 9.79
N ARG A 345 11.30 0.16 11.07
CA ARG A 345 12.59 0.04 11.73
C ARG A 345 13.46 -1.05 11.11
N ILE A 346 12.90 -2.22 10.80
CA ILE A 346 13.62 -3.28 10.08
C ILE A 346 14.14 -2.77 8.73
N ALA A 347 13.31 -2.05 7.97
CA ALA A 347 13.72 -1.50 6.68
C ALA A 347 14.86 -0.49 6.83
N ALA A 348 14.77 0.41 7.81
CA ALA A 348 15.82 1.39 8.11
C ALA A 348 17.11 0.73 8.60
N LEU A 349 17.05 -0.23 9.53
CA LEU A 349 18.21 -0.97 10.04
C LEU A 349 18.93 -1.75 8.94
N ARG A 350 18.20 -2.40 8.04
CA ARG A 350 18.83 -3.10 6.88
C ARG A 350 19.59 -2.15 5.98
N LYS A 351 19.02 -0.97 5.71
CA LYS A 351 19.69 0.07 4.91
C LYS A 351 20.89 0.64 5.65
N LEU A 352 20.76 0.88 6.95
CA LEU A 352 21.85 1.33 7.80
C LEU A 352 23.02 0.33 7.82
N ASP A 353 22.72 -0.96 8.01
CA ASP A 353 23.71 -2.05 7.97
C ASP A 353 24.44 -2.09 6.62
N PHE A 354 23.69 -2.09 5.51
CA PHE A 354 24.25 -2.06 4.16
C PHE A 354 25.20 -0.87 3.94
N ILE A 355 24.79 0.34 4.32
CA ILE A 355 25.61 1.54 4.16
C ILE A 355 26.84 1.50 5.08
N THR A 356 26.68 1.02 6.32
CA THR A 356 27.78 0.87 7.27
C THR A 356 28.83 -0.11 6.76
N GLN A 357 28.39 -1.26 6.22
CA GLN A 357 29.29 -2.22 5.57
C GLN A 357 30.04 -1.60 4.38
N LYS A 358 29.38 -0.75 3.61
CA LYS A 358 30.00 -0.08 2.46
C LYS A 358 31.05 0.95 2.88
N LEU A 359 30.84 1.65 3.98
CA LEU A 359 31.75 2.70 4.48
C LEU A 359 32.91 2.14 5.31
N GLU A 360 32.66 1.11 6.11
CA GLU A 360 33.58 0.67 7.18
C GLU A 360 33.94 -0.83 7.08
N GLY A 361 33.36 -1.57 6.14
CA GLY A 361 33.47 -3.03 6.08
C GLY A 361 32.65 -3.74 7.17
N HIS A 362 33.03 -4.97 7.54
CA HIS A 362 32.39 -5.73 8.61
C HIS A 362 32.79 -5.17 9.99
N SER A 363 32.33 -3.97 10.31
CA SER A 363 32.62 -3.27 11.56
C SER A 363 31.71 -3.72 12.70
N VAL A 364 32.05 -3.33 13.94
CA VAL A 364 31.23 -3.57 15.13
C VAL A 364 29.83 -2.98 14.96
N ALA A 365 29.69 -1.85 14.28
CA ALA A 365 28.39 -1.21 14.03
C ALA A 365 27.50 -2.07 13.12
N SER A 366 28.06 -2.70 12.08
CA SER A 366 27.34 -3.65 11.24
C SER A 366 26.92 -4.90 12.04
N PHE A 367 27.81 -5.44 12.87
CA PHE A 367 27.50 -6.56 13.75
C PHE A 367 26.33 -6.25 14.70
N LEU A 368 26.31 -5.06 15.32
CA LEU A 368 25.23 -4.63 16.21
C LEU A 368 23.89 -4.49 15.47
N CYS A 369 23.89 -3.96 14.24
CA CYS A 369 22.68 -3.91 13.41
C CYS A 369 22.14 -5.32 13.14
N GLY A 370 23.04 -6.27 12.84
CA GLY A 370 22.69 -7.69 12.66
C GLY A 370 22.07 -8.32 13.90
N GLN A 371 22.64 -8.08 15.09
CA GLN A 371 22.10 -8.59 16.35
C GLN A 371 20.71 -8.04 16.65
N LEU A 372 20.50 -6.73 16.46
CA LEU A 372 19.19 -6.11 16.65
C LEU A 372 18.14 -6.69 15.70
N LEU A 373 18.48 -6.86 14.41
CA LEU A 373 17.59 -7.48 13.45
C LEU A 373 17.22 -8.91 13.88
N ASP A 374 18.19 -9.70 14.34
CA ASP A 374 17.96 -11.06 14.79
C ASP A 374 17.06 -11.12 16.03
N GLY A 375 17.24 -10.22 17.00
CA GLY A 375 16.34 -10.06 18.14
C GLY A 375 14.92 -9.66 17.73
N MET A 376 14.76 -8.79 16.72
CA MET A 376 13.43 -8.45 16.21
C MET A 376 12.68 -9.64 15.64
N TYR A 377 13.35 -10.51 14.88
CA TYR A 377 12.70 -11.70 14.33
C TYR A 377 12.40 -12.77 15.37
N SER A 378 13.19 -12.86 16.45
CA SER A 378 12.94 -13.85 17.50
C SER A 378 11.65 -13.59 18.28
N THR A 379 11.13 -12.36 18.26
CA THR A 379 9.82 -12.03 18.88
C THR A 379 8.60 -12.51 18.09
N VAL A 380 8.80 -12.96 16.84
CA VAL A 380 7.74 -13.45 15.95
C VAL A 380 7.80 -14.98 15.76
N THR A 381 8.95 -15.59 16.05
CA THR A 381 9.17 -17.05 16.08
C THR A 381 8.87 -17.62 17.46
#